data_AF-A0A8J3WCW7-F1
#
_entry.id   AF-A0A8J3WCW7-F1
#
_cell.length_a   1.000
_cell.length_b   1.000
_cell.length_c   1.000
_cell.angle_alpha   90.00
_cell.angle_beta   90.00
_cell.angle_gamma   90.00
#
_symmetry.space_group_name_H-M   'P 1'
#
loop_
_entity.id
_entity.type
_entity.pdbx_description
1 polymer ?
#
loop_
_entity_poly.entity_id
_entity_poly.type
_entity_poly.pdbx_seq_one_letter_code
_entity_poly.pdbx_strand_id
1 'polypeptide(L)'
;MRKRSIVIAALAGSALLGTPAIASASTAAEVSAPAGVSAPAGVSAPAEVSATSTAGVKTVSFRGMSLKVPSGWQVHRDGDWMLVQTGGCETPAYFAAKCQGFWILGPKAIKYGDEGFDPYRGDQPFYPASDVQACPFNGKHGQVIGKPTALGLRQVGRGHRAKYVSWFGRCVKHGNGEQTATFDQREWFLPTSRILVVDVWNTRGLADILKKATWR
;
A
#
# COMPACT_ATOMS: atom_id res chain seq x y z
N MET A 1 29.60 0.20 -33.49
CA MET A 1 29.49 -1.28 -33.50
C MET A 1 30.66 -1.89 -32.74
N ARG A 2 30.44 -2.39 -31.52
CA ARG A 2 31.42 -3.23 -30.81
C ARG A 2 30.64 -4.32 -30.07
N LYS A 3 30.73 -5.54 -30.61
CA LYS A 3 30.19 -6.78 -30.06
C LYS A 3 30.95 -7.12 -28.78
N ARG A 4 30.24 -7.44 -27.69
CA ARG A 4 30.80 -8.19 -26.56
C ARG A 4 29.86 -9.33 -26.23
N SER A 5 30.45 -10.52 -26.31
CA SER A 5 29.82 -11.83 -26.25
C SER A 5 29.42 -12.22 -24.84
N ILE A 6 28.39 -13.06 -24.81
CA ILE A 6 27.76 -13.75 -23.68
C ILE A 6 28.70 -14.85 -23.14
N VAL A 7 28.73 -15.02 -21.82
CA VAL A 7 29.24 -16.25 -21.16
C VAL A 7 28.13 -16.78 -20.26
N ILE A 8 27.57 -17.93 -20.65
CA ILE A 8 26.61 -18.74 -19.89
C ILE A 8 27.43 -19.74 -19.07
N ALA A 9 27.21 -19.79 -17.75
CA ALA A 9 27.70 -20.87 -16.90
C ALA A 9 26.50 -21.64 -16.36
N ALA A 10 26.31 -22.86 -16.87
CA ALA A 10 25.39 -23.86 -16.35
C ALA A 10 26.21 -24.86 -15.52
N LEU A 11 25.78 -25.16 -14.30
CA LEU A 11 26.20 -26.35 -13.57
C LEU A 11 25.00 -26.98 -12.87
N ALA A 12 24.81 -28.26 -13.17
CA ALA A 12 23.79 -29.16 -12.69
C ALA A 12 24.14 -29.74 -11.31
N GLY A 13 23.12 -30.18 -10.57
CA GLY A 13 23.27 -30.95 -9.33
C GLY A 13 21.96 -31.65 -8.96
N SER A 14 21.87 -32.92 -9.33
CA SER A 14 20.77 -33.85 -9.03
C SER A 14 20.84 -34.38 -7.59
N ALA A 15 19.70 -34.74 -6.98
CA ALA A 15 19.45 -36.04 -6.34
C ALA A 15 18.09 -36.08 -5.59
N LEU A 16 17.56 -37.31 -5.55
CA LEU A 16 16.20 -37.77 -5.20
C LEU A 16 16.01 -38.08 -3.71
N LEU A 17 14.76 -38.51 -3.38
CA LEU A 17 14.22 -39.26 -2.21
C LEU A 17 13.13 -38.41 -1.51
N GLY A 18 11.87 -38.82 -1.29
CA GLY A 18 11.17 -40.09 -1.44
C GLY A 18 10.08 -40.19 -0.35
N THR A 19 8.79 -40.06 -0.73
CA THR A 19 7.55 -40.64 -0.10
C THR A 19 7.19 -40.39 1.39
N PRO A 20 5.95 -40.67 1.87
CA PRO A 20 4.63 -40.74 1.23
C PRO A 20 3.51 -39.97 2.00
N ALA A 21 2.28 -40.14 1.49
CA ALA A 21 1.00 -39.59 1.88
C ALA A 21 0.48 -39.93 3.29
N ILE A 22 -0.39 -39.07 3.83
CA ILE A 22 -1.53 -39.46 4.67
C ILE A 22 -2.77 -38.71 4.18
N ALA A 23 -3.69 -39.45 3.57
CA ALA A 23 -5.05 -39.04 3.35
C ALA A 23 -5.84 -39.19 4.66
N SER A 24 -6.76 -38.26 4.92
CA SER A 24 -7.86 -38.49 5.87
C SER A 24 -9.14 -38.08 5.19
N ALA A 25 -9.83 -39.08 4.68
CA ALA A 25 -11.22 -39.02 4.29
C ALA A 25 -12.07 -39.24 5.54
N SER A 26 -13.07 -38.39 5.75
CA SER A 26 -14.18 -38.67 6.67
C SER A 26 -15.46 -38.67 5.84
N THR A 27 -16.02 -39.85 5.67
CA THR A 27 -17.32 -40.10 5.06
C THR A 27 -18.44 -40.03 6.08
N ALA A 28 -19.54 -39.39 5.64
CA ALA A 28 -20.95 -39.72 5.85
C ALA A 28 -21.57 -39.71 7.26
N ALA A 29 -22.61 -38.88 7.40
CA ALA A 29 -23.92 -39.35 7.86
C ALA A 29 -25.01 -38.35 7.42
N GLU A 30 -25.82 -38.75 6.44
CA GLU A 30 -27.18 -38.23 6.25
C GLU A 30 -28.08 -38.84 7.33
N VAL A 31 -28.90 -38.02 7.98
CA VAL A 31 -30.12 -38.48 8.67
C VAL A 31 -31.24 -37.47 8.45
N SER A 32 -32.37 -38.01 8.03
CA SER A 32 -33.63 -37.39 7.61
C SER A 32 -34.28 -36.45 8.63
N ALA A 33 -35.05 -35.50 8.08
CA ALA A 33 -36.02 -34.65 8.76
C ALA A 33 -37.19 -35.43 9.39
N PRO A 34 -37.87 -34.82 10.36
CA PRO A 34 -39.28 -34.53 10.12
C PRO A 34 -39.69 -33.10 10.49
N ALA A 35 -40.82 -32.69 9.91
CA ALA A 35 -41.50 -31.41 10.09
C ALA A 35 -42.14 -31.27 11.49
N GLY A 36 -42.24 -30.03 11.99
CA GLY A 36 -43.25 -29.69 12.99
C GLY A 36 -42.99 -28.44 13.86
N VAL A 37 -43.73 -27.36 13.57
CA VAL A 37 -44.47 -26.48 14.51
C VAL A 37 -43.71 -25.42 15.37
N SER A 38 -43.97 -24.14 15.01
CA SER A 38 -44.21 -22.91 15.81
C SER A 38 -43.15 -22.26 16.74
N ALA A 39 -43.07 -20.93 16.57
CA ALA A 39 -42.35 -19.85 17.29
C ALA A 39 -42.83 -19.64 18.77
N PRO A 40 -42.34 -18.66 19.60
CA PRO A 40 -41.45 -17.52 19.32
C PRO A 40 -40.37 -17.17 20.39
N ALA A 41 -39.63 -16.07 20.12
CA ALA A 41 -38.93 -15.19 21.06
C ALA A 41 -37.71 -15.73 21.84
N GLY A 42 -36.51 -15.46 21.31
CA GLY A 42 -35.23 -15.56 22.02
C GLY A 42 -34.45 -14.26 21.86
N VAL A 43 -34.19 -13.62 22.99
CA VAL A 43 -33.61 -12.28 23.18
C VAL A 43 -32.23 -12.15 22.52
N SER A 44 -32.06 -11.07 21.75
CA SER A 44 -30.78 -10.62 21.21
C SER A 44 -29.75 -10.40 22.33
N ALA A 45 -28.67 -11.18 22.33
CA ALA A 45 -27.47 -10.84 23.06
C ALA A 45 -26.74 -9.71 22.33
N PRO A 46 -26.45 -8.55 22.95
CA PRO A 46 -25.55 -7.58 22.35
C PRO A 46 -24.13 -8.17 22.44
N ALA A 47 -23.53 -8.40 21.27
CA ALA A 47 -22.11 -8.63 21.16
C ALA A 47 -21.36 -7.47 21.84
N GLU A 48 -20.40 -7.80 22.70
CA GLU A 48 -19.50 -6.85 23.33
C GLU A 48 -18.88 -5.94 22.28
N VAL A 49 -19.30 -4.68 22.31
CA VAL A 49 -18.64 -3.60 21.58
C VAL A 49 -17.29 -3.44 22.25
N SER A 50 -16.26 -4.05 21.65
CA SER A 50 -14.87 -3.78 22.01
C SER A 50 -14.67 -2.27 22.02
N ALA A 51 -14.44 -1.73 23.21
CA ALA A 51 -14.19 -0.32 23.42
C ALA A 51 -13.07 0.11 22.48
N THR A 52 -13.40 0.97 21.52
CA THR A 52 -12.39 1.61 20.69
C THR A 52 -11.64 2.54 21.63
N SER A 53 -10.48 2.11 22.13
CA SER A 53 -9.63 2.95 22.96
C SER A 53 -9.49 4.29 22.24
N THR A 54 -9.83 5.39 22.92
CA THR A 54 -9.72 6.74 22.39
C THR A 54 -8.25 7.00 22.09
N ALA A 55 -7.82 6.61 20.89
CA ALA A 55 -6.46 6.76 20.45
C ALA A 55 -6.18 8.27 20.46
N GLY A 56 -5.21 8.69 21.28
CA GLY A 56 -4.75 10.06 21.29
C GLY A 56 -4.37 10.50 19.88
N VAL A 57 -4.37 11.80 19.61
CA VAL A 57 -3.91 12.36 18.34
C VAL A 57 -2.62 13.13 18.56
N LYS A 58 -1.70 13.06 17.59
CA LYS A 58 -0.50 13.89 17.53
C LYS A 58 -0.44 14.67 16.23
N THR A 59 0.28 15.79 16.25
CA THR A 59 0.44 16.64 15.07
C THR A 59 1.74 16.31 14.37
N VAL A 60 1.68 16.15 13.05
CA VAL A 60 2.83 15.90 12.17
C VAL A 60 2.86 17.01 11.12
N SER A 61 3.99 17.71 11.02
CA SER A 61 4.14 18.85 10.10
C SER A 61 5.13 18.54 8.98
N PHE A 62 4.81 18.98 7.77
CA PHE A 62 5.65 18.87 6.59
C PHE A 62 5.41 20.07 5.67
N ARG A 63 6.43 20.91 5.46
CA ARG A 63 6.40 22.05 4.53
C ARG A 63 5.15 22.94 4.66
N GLY A 64 4.85 23.42 5.87
CA GLY A 64 3.69 24.28 6.15
C GLY A 64 2.36 23.53 6.32
N MET A 65 2.24 22.29 5.83
CA MET A 65 1.09 21.42 6.09
C MET A 65 1.24 20.71 7.44
N SER A 66 0.19 20.70 8.25
CA SER A 66 0.12 19.94 9.51
C SER A 66 -1.07 18.98 9.50
N LEU A 67 -0.80 17.72 9.87
CA LEU A 67 -1.77 16.64 9.94
C LEU A 67 -1.96 16.20 11.41
N LYS A 68 -3.20 15.97 11.82
CA LYS A 68 -3.50 15.28 13.08
C LYS A 68 -3.64 13.79 12.79
N VAL A 69 -2.71 12.98 13.29
CA VAL A 69 -2.68 11.52 13.09
C VAL A 69 -2.84 10.80 14.43
N PRO A 70 -3.35 9.55 14.45
CA PRO A 70 -3.34 8.74 15.66
C PRO A 70 -1.96 8.66 16.31
N SER A 71 -1.89 8.77 17.64
CA SER A 71 -0.64 8.84 18.40
C SER A 71 0.21 7.58 18.25
N GLY A 72 -0.43 6.42 18.05
CA GLY A 72 0.22 5.13 17.82
C GLY A 72 0.88 4.98 16.44
N TRP A 73 0.64 5.87 15.49
CA TRP A 73 1.35 5.85 14.19
C TRP A 73 2.77 6.36 14.36
N GLN A 74 3.75 5.74 13.72
CA GLN A 74 5.14 6.20 13.79
C GLN A 74 5.46 7.13 12.62
N VAL A 75 6.45 8.00 12.80
CA VAL A 75 6.84 8.98 11.79
C VAL A 75 8.34 8.90 11.59
N HIS A 76 8.74 8.49 10.40
CA HIS A 76 10.14 8.44 10.00
C HIS A 76 10.38 9.56 8.99
N ARG A 77 11.36 10.42 9.26
CA ARG A 77 11.67 11.57 8.41
C ARG A 77 13.10 11.47 7.94
N ASP A 78 13.30 11.71 6.66
CA ASP A 78 14.63 11.88 6.08
C ASP A 78 14.57 13.01 5.06
N GLY A 79 15.17 14.14 5.45
CA GLY A 79 15.25 15.35 4.66
C GLY A 79 13.91 15.78 4.07
N ASP A 80 13.70 15.42 2.81
CA ASP A 80 12.60 15.87 1.97
C ASP A 80 11.49 14.82 1.77
N TRP A 81 11.51 13.73 2.53
CA TRP A 81 10.38 12.81 2.59
C TRP A 81 10.12 12.38 4.03
N MET A 82 8.92 11.83 4.22
CA MET A 82 8.49 11.25 5.49
C MET A 82 7.62 10.02 5.21
N LEU A 83 7.86 8.93 5.94
CA LEU A 83 6.92 7.81 6.06
C LEU A 83 6.10 8.01 7.34
N VAL A 84 4.78 8.05 7.20
CA VAL A 84 3.85 7.92 8.33
C VAL A 84 3.43 6.45 8.39
N GLN A 85 4.08 5.70 9.26
CA GLN A 85 3.89 4.27 9.44
C GLN A 85 2.66 3.99 10.30
N THR A 86 1.74 3.20 9.76
CA THR A 86 0.47 2.86 10.41
C THR A 86 0.36 1.38 10.81
N GLY A 87 1.35 0.57 10.42
CA GLY A 87 1.40 -0.87 10.71
C GLY A 87 2.85 -1.39 10.72
N GLY A 88 3.05 -2.63 10.28
CA GLY A 88 4.38 -3.26 10.25
C GLY A 88 5.35 -2.54 9.32
N CYS A 89 6.60 -2.39 9.74
CA CYS A 89 7.75 -1.94 8.96
C CYS A 89 9.01 -2.23 9.77
N GLU A 90 9.82 -3.17 9.32
CA GLU A 90 11.04 -3.58 10.05
C GLU A 90 12.20 -2.61 9.78
N THR A 91 12.37 -2.21 8.52
CA THR A 91 13.42 -1.28 8.10
C THR A 91 12.78 -0.13 7.31
N PRO A 92 12.41 0.97 7.98
CA PRO A 92 11.87 2.16 7.33
C PRO A 92 12.89 2.76 6.36
N ALA A 93 12.55 2.74 5.08
CA ALA A 93 13.29 3.45 4.04
C ALA A 93 12.33 3.97 2.98
N TYR A 94 12.86 4.78 2.07
CA TYR A 94 12.11 5.35 0.98
C TYR A 94 11.48 4.24 0.11
N PHE A 95 10.15 4.19 0.07
CA PHE A 95 9.37 3.15 -0.62
C PHE A 95 9.79 1.70 -0.30
N ALA A 96 10.26 1.44 0.92
CA ALA A 96 10.59 0.08 1.36
C ALA A 96 9.35 -0.84 1.29
N ALA A 97 9.55 -2.05 0.76
CA ALA A 97 8.53 -3.09 0.81
C ALA A 97 8.23 -3.47 2.28
N LYS A 98 7.00 -3.94 2.50
CA LYS A 98 6.46 -4.33 3.82
C LYS A 98 6.46 -3.21 4.86
N CYS A 99 6.48 -1.96 4.43
CA CYS A 99 6.30 -0.80 5.29
C CYS A 99 4.91 -0.22 5.09
N GLN A 100 4.00 -0.60 5.98
CA GLN A 100 2.60 -0.19 5.95
C GLN A 100 2.44 1.26 6.41
N GLY A 101 1.97 2.10 5.51
CA GLY A 101 1.71 3.51 5.75
C GLY A 101 1.65 4.29 4.45
N PHE A 102 1.93 5.59 4.55
CA PHE A 102 1.95 6.49 3.41
C PHE A 102 3.15 7.42 3.47
N TRP A 103 3.61 7.86 2.30
CA TRP A 103 4.73 8.77 2.15
C TRP A 103 4.23 10.18 1.91
N ILE A 104 4.87 11.16 2.55
CA ILE A 104 4.75 12.58 2.26
C ILE A 104 6.08 13.03 1.67
N LEU A 105 6.03 13.55 0.45
CA LEU A 105 7.18 13.82 -0.40
C LEU A 105 7.27 15.32 -0.67
N GLY A 106 8.48 15.85 -0.66
CA GLY A 106 8.79 17.24 -0.99
C GLY A 106 9.42 17.42 -2.38
N PRO A 107 9.94 18.62 -2.69
CA PRO A 107 10.46 18.97 -4.00
C PRO A 107 11.60 18.10 -4.54
N LYS A 108 12.53 17.63 -3.69
CA LYS A 108 13.65 16.78 -4.11
C LYS A 108 13.16 15.41 -4.56
N ALA A 109 12.22 14.82 -3.81
CA ALA A 109 11.58 13.56 -4.20
C ALA A 109 10.74 13.73 -5.48
N ILE A 110 9.97 14.83 -5.58
CA ILE A 110 9.14 15.14 -6.74
C ILE A 110 9.98 15.40 -8.00
N LYS A 111 11.18 15.98 -7.87
CA LYS A 111 12.09 16.27 -8.99
C LYS A 111 12.55 15.00 -9.75
N TYR A 112 12.56 13.86 -9.07
CA TYR A 112 13.00 12.57 -9.63
C TYR A 112 11.92 11.50 -9.43
N GLY A 113 10.66 11.92 -9.48
CA GLY A 113 9.51 11.15 -9.02
C GLY A 113 8.83 10.31 -10.09
N ASP A 114 9.16 10.54 -11.37
CA ASP A 114 8.59 9.81 -12.50
C ASP A 114 9.56 8.71 -12.98
N GLU A 115 9.06 7.82 -13.82
CA GLU A 115 9.86 6.76 -14.45
C GLU A 115 11.05 7.37 -15.20
N GLY A 116 12.21 6.71 -15.13
CA GLY A 116 13.47 7.25 -15.65
C GLY A 116 14.07 8.38 -14.80
N PHE A 117 13.53 8.64 -13.62
CA PHE A 117 13.90 9.75 -12.72
C PHE A 117 13.57 11.13 -13.26
N ASP A 118 12.53 11.23 -14.10
CA ASP A 118 12.02 12.51 -14.56
C ASP A 118 11.22 13.24 -13.46
N PRO A 119 10.98 14.56 -13.60
CA PRO A 119 10.16 15.31 -12.66
C PRO A 119 8.70 14.89 -12.69
N TYR A 120 8.15 14.50 -11.54
CA TYR A 120 6.74 14.13 -11.41
C TYR A 120 5.82 15.35 -11.58
N ARG A 121 4.82 15.22 -12.46
CA ARG A 121 3.81 16.26 -12.75
C ARG A 121 2.37 15.80 -12.46
N GLY A 122 2.21 14.56 -12.01
CA GLY A 122 0.93 13.92 -11.69
C GLY A 122 0.07 13.56 -12.91
N ASP A 123 0.66 13.53 -14.09
CA ASP A 123 0.11 12.97 -15.33
C ASP A 123 0.49 11.49 -15.53
N GLN A 124 1.58 11.05 -14.89
CA GLN A 124 1.99 9.65 -14.71
C GLN A 124 1.98 9.28 -13.22
N PRO A 125 1.95 7.97 -12.87
CA PRO A 125 2.11 7.54 -11.49
C PRO A 125 3.47 7.92 -10.93
N PHE A 126 3.53 8.17 -9.63
CA PHE A 126 4.79 8.34 -8.94
C PHE A 126 5.58 7.02 -8.97
N TYR A 127 6.69 7.01 -9.70
CA TYR A 127 7.48 5.81 -9.96
C TYR A 127 8.97 6.17 -10.15
N PRO A 128 9.72 6.47 -9.08
CA PRO A 128 11.07 7.03 -9.15
C PRO A 128 12.12 5.94 -9.46
N ALA A 129 12.04 5.34 -10.64
CA ALA A 129 12.84 4.19 -11.02
C ALA A 129 13.06 4.12 -12.53
N SER A 130 14.14 3.46 -12.94
CA SER A 130 14.39 3.08 -14.35
C SER A 130 14.12 1.61 -14.64
N ASP A 131 13.73 0.83 -13.61
CA ASP A 131 13.46 -0.59 -13.69
C ASP A 131 12.28 -0.95 -12.74
N VAL A 132 11.88 -2.22 -12.75
CA VAL A 132 10.82 -2.78 -11.92
C VAL A 132 11.15 -2.60 -10.43
N GLN A 133 10.35 -1.77 -9.76
CA GLN A 133 10.42 -1.55 -8.32
C GLN A 133 9.88 -2.76 -7.55
N ALA A 134 10.28 -2.88 -6.29
CA ALA A 134 9.77 -3.89 -5.39
C ALA A 134 8.25 -3.74 -5.17
N CYS A 135 7.54 -4.86 -5.11
CA CYS A 135 6.15 -4.89 -4.69
C CYS A 135 6.02 -4.40 -3.24
N PRO A 136 5.10 -3.47 -2.93
CA PRO A 136 4.92 -2.94 -1.59
C PRO A 136 4.65 -4.02 -0.53
N PHE A 137 4.03 -5.14 -0.90
CA PHE A 137 3.66 -6.21 0.03
C PHE A 137 4.70 -7.32 0.14
N ASN A 138 5.61 -7.44 -0.84
CA ASN A 138 6.64 -8.46 -0.87
C ASN A 138 7.82 -8.01 -1.75
N GLY A 139 8.95 -7.65 -1.12
CA GLY A 139 10.13 -7.18 -1.84
C GLY A 139 10.82 -8.20 -2.76
N LYS A 140 10.37 -9.47 -2.79
CA LYS A 140 10.82 -10.48 -3.75
C LYS A 140 10.07 -10.43 -5.08
N HIS A 141 8.98 -9.67 -5.16
CA HIS A 141 8.14 -9.52 -6.34
C HIS A 141 8.30 -8.10 -6.89
N GLY A 142 7.99 -7.91 -8.17
CA GLY A 142 7.96 -6.60 -8.81
C GLY A 142 6.59 -5.95 -8.68
N GLN A 143 6.53 -4.63 -8.79
CA GLN A 143 5.28 -3.90 -9.02
C GLN A 143 5.13 -3.45 -10.47
N VAL A 144 3.88 -3.42 -10.93
CA VAL A 144 3.47 -2.84 -12.21
C VAL A 144 2.32 -1.89 -11.93
N ILE A 145 2.46 -0.63 -12.34
CA ILE A 145 1.40 0.38 -12.21
C ILE A 145 0.74 0.57 -13.57
N GLY A 146 -0.58 0.47 -13.60
CA GLY A 146 -1.41 0.56 -14.79
C GLY A 146 -2.17 1.87 -14.89
N LYS A 147 -3.34 1.81 -15.54
CA LYS A 147 -4.20 2.97 -15.81
C LYS A 147 -4.80 3.56 -14.52
N PRO A 148 -5.17 4.86 -14.53
CA PRO A 148 -5.84 5.48 -13.40
C PRO A 148 -7.24 4.88 -13.21
N THR A 149 -7.60 4.59 -11.96
CA THR A 149 -8.92 4.11 -11.53
C THR A 149 -9.81 5.24 -11.03
N ALA A 150 -9.23 6.35 -10.59
CA ALA A 150 -9.96 7.54 -10.18
C ALA A 150 -9.14 8.81 -10.40
N LEU A 151 -9.82 9.91 -10.74
CA LEU A 151 -9.24 11.23 -10.97
C LEU A 151 -10.08 12.29 -10.25
N GLY A 152 -9.46 13.40 -9.85
CA GLY A 152 -10.20 14.58 -9.43
C GLY A 152 -9.39 15.55 -8.57
N LEU A 153 -10.10 16.45 -7.90
CA LEU A 153 -9.51 17.38 -6.94
C LEU A 153 -10.01 17.04 -5.54
N ARG A 154 -9.08 16.74 -4.62
CA ARG A 154 -9.39 16.41 -3.22
C ARG A 154 -8.95 17.53 -2.29
N GLN A 155 -9.78 17.84 -1.29
CA GLN A 155 -9.44 18.83 -0.28
C GLN A 155 -8.27 18.33 0.57
N VAL A 156 -7.31 19.20 0.84
CA VAL A 156 -6.20 18.94 1.76
C VAL A 156 -6.09 20.13 2.71
N GLY A 157 -7.00 20.25 3.67
CA GLY A 157 -7.08 21.41 4.55
C GLY A 157 -7.70 22.65 3.89
N ARG A 158 -8.08 23.65 4.69
CA ARG A 158 -8.77 24.85 4.19
C ARG A 158 -7.92 25.58 3.14
N GLY A 159 -8.54 25.97 2.02
CA GLY A 159 -7.90 26.74 0.95
C GLY A 159 -6.95 25.93 0.05
N HIS A 160 -6.73 24.64 0.32
CA HIS A 160 -5.76 23.82 -0.42
C HIS A 160 -6.44 22.58 -1.01
N ARG A 161 -6.25 22.36 -2.31
CA ARG A 161 -6.75 21.19 -3.03
C ARG A 161 -5.59 20.50 -3.74
N ALA A 162 -5.56 19.18 -3.67
CA ALA A 162 -4.61 18.36 -4.39
C ALA A 162 -5.23 17.85 -5.70
N LYS A 163 -4.42 17.75 -6.75
CA LYS A 163 -4.68 16.86 -7.88
C LYS A 163 -4.61 15.43 -7.33
N TYR A 164 -5.73 14.74 -7.38
CA TYR A 164 -5.87 13.38 -6.90
C TYR A 164 -5.93 12.42 -8.07
N VAL A 165 -5.11 11.38 -7.99
CA VAL A 165 -5.17 10.24 -8.89
C VAL A 165 -5.05 8.96 -8.06
N SER A 166 -5.84 7.95 -8.42
CA SER A 166 -5.65 6.58 -7.95
C SER A 166 -5.22 5.75 -9.15
N TRP A 167 -4.11 5.04 -9.04
CA TRP A 167 -3.57 4.18 -10.10
C TRP A 167 -3.74 2.72 -9.73
N PHE A 168 -4.24 1.90 -10.66
CA PHE A 168 -4.30 0.46 -10.43
C PHE A 168 -2.89 -0.13 -10.41
N GLY A 169 -2.51 -0.80 -9.33
CA GLY A 169 -1.24 -1.47 -9.14
C GLY A 169 -1.40 -2.99 -9.02
N ARG A 170 -0.40 -3.72 -9.50
CA ARG A 170 -0.30 -5.18 -9.38
C ARG A 170 1.09 -5.57 -8.91
N CYS A 171 1.18 -6.59 -8.08
CA CYS A 171 2.43 -7.26 -7.76
C CYS A 171 2.57 -8.51 -8.61
N VAL A 172 3.77 -8.74 -9.14
CA VAL A 172 4.06 -9.86 -10.05
C VAL A 172 5.35 -10.57 -9.69
N LYS A 173 5.42 -11.88 -9.91
CA LYS A 173 6.69 -12.62 -9.82
C LYS A 173 7.61 -12.21 -10.98
N HIS A 174 8.90 -11.92 -10.70
CA HIS A 174 9.85 -11.49 -11.73
C HIS A 174 10.06 -12.52 -12.87
N GLY A 175 9.95 -13.82 -12.57
CA GLY A 175 10.27 -14.87 -13.55
C GLY A 175 9.20 -15.13 -14.60
N ASN A 176 7.92 -15.05 -14.26
CA ASN A 176 6.81 -15.41 -15.14
C ASN A 176 5.71 -14.35 -15.23
N GLY A 177 5.84 -13.22 -14.53
CA GLY A 177 4.85 -12.14 -14.52
C GLY A 177 3.52 -12.49 -13.83
N GLU A 178 3.43 -13.63 -13.17
CA GLU A 178 2.22 -14.08 -12.47
C GLU A 178 1.84 -13.09 -11.39
N GLN A 179 0.58 -12.65 -11.42
CA GLN A 179 0.04 -11.70 -10.44
C GLN A 179 -0.13 -12.36 -9.08
N THR A 180 0.39 -11.72 -8.03
CA THR A 180 0.31 -12.22 -6.64
C THR A 180 -0.53 -11.33 -5.74
N ALA A 181 -0.72 -10.06 -6.10
CA ALA A 181 -1.56 -9.11 -5.35
C ALA A 181 -1.94 -7.93 -6.25
N THR A 182 -2.92 -7.15 -5.82
CA THR A 182 -3.32 -5.87 -6.42
C THR A 182 -3.39 -4.79 -5.36
N PHE A 183 -3.26 -3.53 -5.78
CA PHE A 183 -3.38 -2.37 -4.91
C PHE A 183 -3.83 -1.15 -5.71
N ASP A 184 -4.19 -0.08 -5.00
CA ASP A 184 -4.37 1.24 -5.59
C ASP A 184 -3.25 2.15 -5.05
N GLN A 185 -2.46 2.74 -5.94
CA GLN A 185 -1.54 3.82 -5.57
C GLN A 185 -2.31 5.14 -5.60
N ARG A 186 -2.66 5.63 -4.40
CA ARG A 186 -3.42 6.87 -4.22
C ARG A 186 -2.46 8.04 -4.03
N GLU A 187 -2.63 9.07 -4.84
CA GLU A 187 -1.75 10.23 -4.89
C GLU A 187 -2.53 11.52 -4.65
N TRP A 188 -2.03 12.36 -3.75
CA TRP A 188 -2.50 13.74 -3.55
C TRP A 188 -1.35 14.69 -3.85
N PHE A 189 -1.33 15.25 -5.05
CA PHE A 189 -0.30 16.19 -5.48
C PHE A 189 -0.75 17.65 -5.31
N LEU A 190 0.00 18.41 -4.52
CA LEU A 190 -0.15 19.85 -4.34
C LEU A 190 1.01 20.57 -5.07
N PRO A 191 0.83 20.97 -6.33
CA PRO A 191 1.92 21.51 -7.14
C PRO A 191 2.49 22.82 -6.58
N THR A 192 1.63 23.72 -6.08
CA THR A 192 2.05 25.01 -5.51
C THR A 192 2.90 24.83 -4.25
N SER A 193 2.46 23.98 -3.32
CA SER A 193 3.19 23.69 -2.08
C SER A 193 4.36 22.73 -2.29
N ARG A 194 4.45 22.10 -3.48
CA ARG A 194 5.40 21.04 -3.85
C ARG A 194 5.40 19.91 -2.83
N ILE A 195 4.19 19.39 -2.56
CA ILE A 195 3.96 18.24 -1.68
C ILE A 195 3.24 17.17 -2.48
N LEU A 196 3.68 15.93 -2.36
CA LEU A 196 2.98 14.76 -2.86
C LEU A 196 2.76 13.77 -1.72
N VAL A 197 1.53 13.32 -1.53
CA VAL A 197 1.23 12.19 -0.64
C VAL A 197 0.99 10.95 -1.48
N VAL A 198 1.69 9.85 -1.20
CA VAL A 198 1.54 8.56 -1.90
C VAL A 198 1.15 7.48 -0.90
N ASP A 199 0.07 6.76 -1.18
CA ASP A 199 -0.44 5.67 -0.33
C ASP A 199 -0.86 4.47 -1.17
N VAL A 200 -0.10 3.38 -1.03
CA VAL A 200 -0.35 2.08 -1.68
C VAL A 200 -1.03 1.08 -0.75
N TRP A 201 -1.22 1.45 0.53
CA TRP A 201 -1.75 0.57 1.58
C TRP A 201 -3.21 0.81 1.88
N ASN A 202 -3.87 1.71 1.13
CA ASN A 202 -5.22 2.17 1.40
C ASN A 202 -5.42 2.56 2.88
N THR A 203 -4.48 3.36 3.40
CA THR A 203 -4.44 3.75 4.81
C THR A 203 -5.80 4.30 5.27
N ARG A 204 -6.41 3.63 6.27
CA ARG A 204 -7.75 3.96 6.77
C ARG A 204 -7.77 5.36 7.38
N GLY A 205 -8.73 6.19 6.95
CA GLY A 205 -8.90 7.56 7.45
C GLY A 205 -7.93 8.58 6.88
N LEU A 206 -6.97 8.20 6.02
CA LEU A 206 -5.99 9.13 5.44
C LEU A 206 -6.67 10.30 4.70
N ALA A 207 -7.68 10.01 3.87
CA ALA A 207 -8.40 11.05 3.13
C ALA A 207 -9.06 12.08 4.06
N ASP A 208 -9.61 11.66 5.20
CA ASP A 208 -10.21 12.57 6.19
C ASP A 208 -9.17 13.36 6.97
N ILE A 209 -8.03 12.74 7.29
CA ILE A 209 -6.89 13.42 7.91
C ILE A 209 -6.38 14.53 6.99
N LEU A 210 -6.17 14.23 5.70
CA LEU A 210 -5.74 15.21 4.70
C LEU A 210 -6.77 16.31 4.54
N LYS A 211 -8.06 15.98 4.43
CA LYS A 211 -9.15 16.96 4.33
C LYS A 211 -9.14 17.95 5.51
N LYS A 212 -8.75 17.51 6.70
CA LYS A 212 -8.68 18.30 7.94
C LYS A 212 -7.28 18.92 8.21
N ALA A 213 -6.36 18.84 7.24
CA ALA A 213 -5.03 19.45 7.39
C ALA A 213 -5.11 20.95 7.70
N THR A 214 -4.13 21.46 8.44
CA THR A 214 -3.97 22.91 8.65
C THR A 214 -2.71 23.41 7.96
N TRP A 215 -2.72 24.67 7.53
CA TRP A 215 -1.63 25.30 6.81
C TRP A 215 -1.16 26.54 7.56
N ARG A 216 0.16 26.79 7.55
CA ARG A 216 0.81 27.96 8.14
C ARG A 216 1.78 28.58 7.15
#